data_AF-A0A0Q4NKA7-F1
#
_entry.id   AF-A0A0Q4NKA7-F1
#
_cell.length_a   1.000
_cell.length_b   1.000
_cell.length_c   1.000
_cell.angle_alpha   90.00
_cell.angle_beta   90.00
_cell.angle_gamma   90.00
#
_symmetry.space_group_name_H-M   'P 1'
#
loop_
_entity.id
_entity.type
_entity.pdbx_description
1 polymer ?
#
loop_
_entity_poly.entity_id
_entity_poly.type
_entity_poly.pdbx_seq_one_letter_code
_entity_poly.pdbx_strand_id
1 'polypeptide(L)'
;MQPYPKLTRQRLAELPPGTPIRIGVLLVTFSGYAIRPNYKGEDEAFVDYTLPDGSSGSHMEYTLLESGTEHLHSVKCAYCGRFRHPEDTHKRPITYWNRTEHDDFCTDRGCAALCQQTVHRPSSNRQKLRRRIYP
;
A
#
# COMPACT_ATOMS: atom_id res chain seq x y z
N MET A 1 -13.52 -6.22 13.25
CA MET A 1 -12.77 -5.99 12.00
C MET A 1 -11.28 -6.23 12.25
N GLN A 2 -10.79 -7.43 11.92
CA GLN A 2 -9.41 -7.86 12.18
C GLN A 2 -8.57 -7.67 10.90
N PRO A 3 -7.36 -7.08 10.98
CA PRO A 3 -6.51 -6.97 9.80
C PRO A 3 -6.02 -8.35 9.37
N TYR A 4 -5.87 -8.52 8.06
CA TYR A 4 -5.22 -9.71 7.52
C TYR A 4 -3.73 -9.72 7.87
N PRO A 5 -3.16 -10.89 8.17
CA PRO A 5 -1.73 -11.03 8.40
C PRO A 5 -0.96 -10.65 7.13
N LYS A 6 0.19 -10.01 7.36
CA LYS A 6 1.21 -9.82 6.32
C LYS A 6 1.97 -11.13 6.11
N LEU A 7 2.61 -11.24 4.96
CA LEU A 7 3.62 -12.25 4.74
C LEU A 7 4.74 -12.12 5.78
N THR A 8 5.19 -13.26 6.30
CA THR A 8 6.34 -13.36 7.19
C THR A 8 7.50 -14.02 6.45
N ARG A 9 8.73 -13.86 6.96
CA ARG A 9 9.91 -14.53 6.40
C ARG A 9 9.75 -16.04 6.36
N GLN A 10 9.30 -16.60 7.49
CA GLN A 10 9.03 -18.03 7.58
C GLN A 10 8.02 -18.46 6.53
N ARG A 11 6.93 -17.70 6.37
CA ARG A 11 5.90 -18.05 5.40
C ARG A 11 6.40 -17.94 3.95
N LEU A 12 7.21 -16.94 3.63
CA LEU A 12 7.88 -16.82 2.33
C LEU A 12 8.81 -18.00 2.02
N ALA A 13 9.54 -18.50 3.01
CA ALA A 13 10.42 -19.65 2.83
C ALA A 13 9.65 -20.97 2.59
N GLU A 14 8.43 -21.08 3.13
CA GLU A 14 7.56 -22.25 3.02
C GLU A 14 6.59 -22.18 1.82
N LEU A 15 6.52 -21.02 1.15
CA LEU A 15 5.58 -20.80 0.04
C LEU A 15 5.96 -21.65 -1.18
N PRO A 16 5.07 -22.50 -1.70
CA PRO A 16 5.37 -23.25 -2.91
C PRO A 16 5.35 -22.31 -4.14
N PRO A 17 6.25 -22.52 -5.11
CA PRO A 17 6.17 -21.88 -6.42
C PRO A 17 4.78 -22.10 -7.05
N GLY A 18 4.24 -21.05 -7.68
CA GLY A 18 2.87 -21.03 -8.20
C GLY A 18 1.85 -20.44 -7.24
N THR A 19 2.22 -20.12 -6.00
CA THR A 19 1.26 -19.54 -5.05
C THR A 19 0.95 -18.08 -5.38
N PRO A 20 -0.33 -17.70 -5.55
CA PRO A 20 -0.70 -16.31 -5.73
C PRO A 20 -0.48 -15.53 -4.42
N ILE A 21 0.13 -14.36 -4.54
CA ILE A 21 0.33 -13.43 -3.43
C ILE A 21 -0.04 -12.02 -3.88
N ARG A 22 -0.54 -11.21 -2.95
CA ARG A 22 -0.81 -9.80 -3.18
C ARG A 22 0.34 -8.96 -2.63
N ILE A 23 0.89 -8.06 -3.44
CA ILE A 23 1.91 -7.08 -3.05
C ILE A 23 1.35 -5.68 -3.31
N GLY A 24 0.86 -5.03 -2.26
CA GLY A 24 0.17 -3.74 -2.37
C GLY A 24 -1.07 -3.82 -3.26
N VAL A 25 -0.98 -3.27 -4.48
CA VAL A 25 -2.06 -3.29 -5.49
C VAL A 25 -1.88 -4.42 -6.52
N LEU A 26 -0.70 -5.05 -6.56
CA LEU A 26 -0.37 -6.08 -7.54
C LEU A 26 -0.77 -7.45 -7.01
N LEU A 27 -1.36 -8.27 -7.88
CA LEU A 27 -1.53 -9.70 -7.68
C LEU A 27 -0.44 -10.39 -8.51
N VAL A 28 0.40 -11.19 -7.88
CA VAL A 28 1.52 -11.87 -8.55
C VAL A 28 1.57 -13.34 -8.15
N THR A 29 2.24 -14.15 -8.95
CA THR A 29 2.45 -15.57 -8.68
C THR A 29 3.86 -15.77 -8.16
N PHE A 30 4.01 -16.21 -6.92
CA PHE A 30 5.32 -16.51 -6.32
C PHE A 30 6.07 -17.55 -7.16
N SER A 31 7.32 -17.29 -7.49
CA SER A 31 8.16 -18.21 -8.28
C SER A 31 9.29 -18.79 -7.44
N GLY A 32 9.90 -18.00 -6.56
CA GLY A 32 10.97 -18.50 -5.71
C GLY A 32 11.64 -17.44 -4.85
N TYR A 33 12.60 -17.90 -4.07
CA TYR A 33 13.40 -17.10 -3.15
C TYR A 33 14.88 -17.35 -3.44
N ALA A 34 15.66 -16.29 -3.61
CA ALA A 34 17.08 -16.37 -3.94
C ALA A 34 17.89 -15.29 -3.22
N ILE A 35 19.10 -15.64 -2.78
CA ILE A 35 20.07 -14.68 -2.27
C ILE A 35 20.97 -14.29 -3.44
N ARG A 36 21.07 -12.98 -3.71
CA ARG A 36 21.91 -12.44 -4.77
C ARG A 36 22.40 -11.03 -4.42
N PRO A 37 23.52 -10.58 -5.01
CA PRO A 37 24.05 -9.25 -4.73
C PRO A 37 23.08 -8.15 -5.19
N ASN A 38 22.89 -7.15 -4.33
CA ASN A 38 22.19 -5.91 -4.64
C ASN A 38 23.05 -5.01 -5.55
N TYR A 39 22.56 -3.81 -5.87
CA TYR A 39 23.28 -2.85 -6.71
C TYR A 39 24.61 -2.34 -6.12
N LYS A 40 24.84 -2.56 -4.82
CA LYS A 40 26.10 -2.26 -4.12
C LYS A 40 27.03 -3.48 -4.00
N GLY A 41 26.60 -4.64 -4.49
CA GLY A 41 27.33 -5.90 -4.37
C GLY A 41 27.15 -6.62 -3.01
N GLU A 42 26.19 -6.20 -2.19
CA GLU A 42 25.89 -6.84 -0.91
C GLU A 42 24.85 -7.95 -1.12
N ASP A 43 25.08 -9.12 -0.54
CA ASP A 43 24.13 -10.24 -0.64
C ASP A 43 22.82 -9.90 0.07
N GLU A 44 21.73 -9.89 -0.70
CA GLU A 44 20.38 -9.66 -0.19
C GLU A 44 19.42 -10.74 -0.65
N ALA A 45 18.36 -10.91 0.13
CA ALA A 45 17.27 -11.82 -0.19
C ALA A 45 16.30 -11.17 -1.18
N PHE A 46 16.06 -11.86 -2.29
CA PHE A 46 15.09 -11.48 -3.31
C PHE A 46 14.00 -12.53 -3.43
N VAL A 47 12.78 -12.05 -3.69
CA VAL A 47 11.64 -12.88 -4.03
C VAL A 47 11.30 -12.65 -5.50
N ASP A 48 11.37 -13.72 -6.26
CA ASP A 48 11.03 -13.75 -7.68
C ASP A 48 9.58 -14.19 -7.84
N TYR A 49 8.86 -13.54 -8.74
CA TYR A 49 7.44 -13.80 -9.01
C TYR A 49 7.11 -13.52 -10.47
N THR A 50 5.97 -14.01 -10.92
CA THR A 50 5.40 -13.74 -12.24
C THR A 50 4.27 -12.73 -12.12
N LEU A 51 4.31 -11.68 -12.93
CA LEU A 51 3.27 -10.67 -13.05
C LEU A 51 2.07 -11.20 -13.86
N PRO A 52 0.90 -10.55 -13.79
CA PRO A 52 -0.29 -10.98 -14.53
C PRO A 52 -0.13 -11.05 -16.05
N ASP A 53 0.80 -10.26 -16.60
CA ASP A 53 1.13 -10.24 -18.02
C ASP A 53 2.11 -11.36 -18.44
N GLY A 54 2.51 -12.22 -17.49
CA GLY A 54 3.46 -13.30 -17.70
C GLY A 54 4.93 -12.88 -17.61
N SER A 55 5.21 -11.59 -17.38
CA SER A 55 6.58 -11.12 -17.20
C SER A 55 7.12 -11.50 -15.83
N SER A 56 8.43 -11.74 -15.74
CA SER A 56 9.09 -11.98 -14.46
C SER A 56 9.34 -10.66 -13.74
N GLY A 57 9.01 -10.62 -12.45
CA GLY A 57 9.30 -9.53 -11.54
C GLY A 57 10.13 -10.02 -10.36
N SER A 58 10.79 -9.07 -9.69
CA SER A 58 11.46 -9.36 -8.45
C SER A 58 11.56 -8.14 -7.55
N HIS A 59 11.49 -8.40 -6.25
CA HIS A 59 11.72 -7.41 -5.22
C HIS A 59 12.57 -7.99 -4.11
N MET A 60 13.24 -7.09 -3.37
CA MET A 60 13.86 -7.44 -2.09
C MET A 60 12.80 -8.02 -1.15
N GLU A 61 13.18 -9.00 -0.36
CA GLU A 61 12.32 -9.68 0.62
C GLU A 61 11.60 -8.65 1.52
N TYR A 62 12.33 -7.62 1.97
CA TYR A 62 11.81 -6.56 2.81
C TYR A 62 10.54 -5.92 2.25
N THR A 63 10.51 -5.61 0.95
CA THR A 63 9.35 -4.99 0.28
C THR A 63 8.12 -5.90 0.35
N LEU A 64 8.31 -7.20 0.19
CA LEU A 64 7.22 -8.17 0.31
C LEU A 64 6.75 -8.32 1.76
N LEU A 65 7.64 -8.28 2.74
CA LEU A 65 7.23 -8.36 4.15
C LEU A 65 6.45 -7.12 4.60
N GLU A 66 6.78 -5.95 4.06
CA GLU A 66 6.07 -4.72 4.38
C GLU A 66 4.66 -4.66 3.77
N SER A 67 4.48 -5.21 2.58
CA SER A 67 3.32 -4.94 1.73
C SER A 67 2.68 -6.18 1.11
N GLY A 68 3.13 -7.38 1.48
CA GLY A 68 2.67 -8.65 0.94
C GLY A 68 1.66 -9.35 1.83
N THR A 69 0.73 -10.09 1.22
CA THR A 69 -0.22 -10.97 1.92
C THR A 69 -0.75 -12.07 0.99
N GLU A 70 -1.10 -13.24 1.55
CA GLU A 70 -1.78 -14.32 0.81
C GLU A 70 -3.27 -14.04 0.58
N HIS A 71 -3.83 -13.02 1.24
CA HIS A 71 -5.22 -12.63 1.09
C HIS A 71 -5.43 -11.78 -0.17
N LEU A 72 -5.69 -12.45 -1.29
CA LEU A 72 -5.71 -11.86 -2.65
C LEU A 72 -6.73 -10.73 -2.82
N HIS A 73 -7.88 -10.85 -2.16
CA HIS A 73 -8.97 -9.87 -2.21
C HIS A 73 -8.83 -8.77 -1.15
N SER A 74 -7.76 -8.77 -0.37
CA SER A 74 -7.57 -7.76 0.65
C SER A 74 -7.33 -6.38 0.05
N VAL A 75 -7.77 -5.36 0.78
CA VAL A 75 -7.56 -3.96 0.44
C VAL A 75 -6.63 -3.33 1.47
N LYS A 76 -5.61 -2.60 1.00
CA LYS A 76 -4.67 -1.91 1.87
C LYS A 76 -5.23 -0.55 2.24
N CYS A 77 -5.38 -0.27 3.53
CA CYS A 77 -5.74 1.07 3.98
C CYS A 77 -4.62 2.07 3.66
N ALA A 78 -4.96 3.17 2.97
CA ALA A 78 -3.97 4.17 2.56
C ALA A 78 -3.31 4.90 3.73
N TYR A 79 -3.99 5.02 4.88
CA TYR A 79 -3.42 5.68 6.06
C TYR A 79 -2.58 4.74 6.93
N CYS A 80 -3.16 3.62 7.40
CA CYS A 80 -2.49 2.75 8.37
C CYS A 80 -1.73 1.58 7.74
N GLY A 81 -1.82 1.40 6.42
CA GLY A 81 -1.09 0.38 5.66
C GLY A 81 -1.50 -1.06 5.93
N ARG A 82 -2.57 -1.30 6.71
CA ARG A 82 -3.05 -2.65 7.04
C ARG A 82 -3.95 -3.20 5.94
N PHE A 83 -3.81 -4.49 5.66
CA PHE A 83 -4.71 -5.23 4.78
C PHE A 83 -6.00 -5.58 5.53
N ARG A 84 -7.14 -5.36 4.87
CA ARG A 84 -8.49 -5.54 5.43
C ARG A 84 -9.36 -6.28 4.42
N HIS A 85 -10.46 -6.85 4.89
CA HIS A 85 -11.53 -7.27 4.00
C HIS A 85 -12.11 -6.03 3.29
N PRO A 86 -12.53 -6.11 2.01
CA PRO A 86 -13.13 -4.97 1.30
C PRO A 86 -14.29 -4.31 2.06
N GLU A 87 -15.12 -5.11 2.73
CA GLU A 87 -16.26 -4.61 3.53
C GLU A 87 -15.84 -3.86 4.81
N ASP A 88 -14.62 -4.11 5.30
CA ASP A 88 -14.03 -3.39 6.43
C ASP A 88 -13.33 -2.09 5.97
N THR A 89 -13.46 -1.74 4.69
CA THR A 89 -12.90 -0.55 4.08
C THR A 89 -13.97 0.26 3.35
N HIS A 90 -13.68 1.53 3.15
CA HIS A 90 -14.53 2.41 2.38
C HIS A 90 -13.68 3.43 1.62
N LYS A 91 -14.09 3.74 0.39
CA LYS A 91 -13.42 4.76 -0.43
C LYS A 91 -13.78 6.15 0.06
N ARG A 92 -12.76 6.99 0.27
CA ARG A 92 -12.94 8.42 0.59
C ARG A 92 -12.01 9.27 -0.25
N PRO A 93 -12.48 10.47 -0.67
CA PRO A 93 -11.60 11.44 -1.29
C PRO A 93 -10.64 12.04 -0.27
N ILE A 94 -9.36 12.11 -0.62
CA ILE A 94 -8.35 12.93 0.03
C ILE A 94 -8.03 14.10 -0.90
N THR A 95 -8.25 15.31 -0.40
CA THR A 95 -8.00 16.54 -1.16
C THR A 95 -6.62 17.10 -0.80
N TYR A 96 -5.72 16.96 -1.76
CA TYR A 96 -4.40 17.60 -1.80
C TYR A 96 -4.52 19.03 -2.34
N TRP A 97 -3.41 19.74 -2.43
CA TRP A 97 -3.39 21.13 -2.87
C TRP A 97 -3.72 21.31 -4.36
N ASN A 98 -3.40 20.32 -5.20
CA ASN A 98 -3.59 20.34 -6.66
C ASN A 98 -4.56 19.29 -7.19
N ARG A 99 -4.96 18.30 -6.38
CA ARG A 99 -5.78 17.17 -6.83
C ARG A 99 -6.60 16.58 -5.70
N THR A 100 -7.61 15.79 -6.06
CA THR A 100 -8.34 14.93 -5.14
C THR A 100 -8.20 13.49 -5.61
N GLU A 101 -7.78 12.60 -4.71
CA GLU A 101 -7.63 11.17 -4.99
C GLU A 101 -8.60 10.37 -4.12
N HIS A 102 -9.11 9.26 -4.63
CA HIS A 102 -10.03 8.39 -3.89
C HIS A 102 -9.28 7.15 -3.46
N ASP A 103 -9.08 7.01 -2.16
CA ASP A 103 -8.34 5.90 -1.56
C ASP A 103 -9.22 5.10 -0.60
N ASP A 104 -8.82 3.86 -0.34
CA ASP A 104 -9.48 2.95 0.59
C ASP A 104 -9.00 3.17 2.04
N PHE A 105 -9.95 3.35 2.97
CA PHE A 105 -9.66 3.58 4.39
C PHE A 105 -10.43 2.63 5.29
N CYS A 106 -9.87 2.31 6.45
CA CYS A 106 -10.57 1.54 7.47
C CYS A 106 -11.84 2.27 7.94
N THR A 107 -12.95 1.54 8.05
CA THR A 107 -14.24 2.03 8.56
C THR A 107 -14.22 2.36 10.06
N ASP A 108 -13.43 1.63 10.84
CA ASP A 108 -13.45 1.63 12.32
C ASP A 108 -12.62 2.74 12.99
N ARG A 109 -11.56 3.22 12.32
CA ARG A 109 -10.49 4.03 12.97
C ARG A 109 -10.47 5.51 12.57
N GLY A 110 -11.43 5.96 11.77
CA GLY A 110 -11.40 7.33 11.24
C GLY A 110 -10.17 7.63 10.38
N CYS A 111 -9.58 6.60 9.75
CA CYS A 111 -8.32 6.70 9.01
C CYS A 111 -8.35 7.77 7.90
N ALA A 112 -9.48 7.94 7.21
CA ALA A 112 -9.64 8.97 6.20
C ALA A 112 -9.48 10.40 6.78
N ALA A 113 -10.08 10.66 7.95
CA ALA A 113 -9.99 11.97 8.60
C ALA A 113 -8.57 12.27 9.07
N LEU A 114 -7.90 11.29 9.68
CA LEU A 114 -6.51 11.41 10.10
C LEU A 114 -5.58 11.64 8.90
N CYS A 115 -5.78 10.90 7.81
CA CYS A 115 -5.03 11.11 6.58
C CYS A 115 -5.21 12.54 6.05
N GLN A 116 -6.45 13.04 5.97
CA GLN A 116 -6.73 14.39 5.49
C GLN A 116 -6.06 15.48 6.34
N GLN A 117 -5.88 15.26 7.65
CA GLN A 117 -5.17 16.18 8.55
C GLN A 117 -3.66 16.21 8.30
N THR A 118 -3.06 15.10 7.86
CA THR A 118 -1.63 15.02 7.53
C THR A 118 -1.27 15.65 6.18
N VAL A 119 -2.25 15.89 5.32
CA VAL A 119 -2.03 16.52 4.01
C VAL A 119 -1.79 18.02 4.18
N HIS A 120 -0.54 18.44 4.05
CA HIS A 120 -0.18 19.86 4.06
C HIS A 120 -0.75 20.59 2.84
N ARG A 121 -1.54 21.64 3.10
CA ARG A 121 -1.98 22.59 2.08
C ARG A 121 -1.13 23.86 2.18
N PRO A 122 -0.56 24.37 1.07
CA PRO A 122 0.07 25.69 1.05
C PRO A 122 -0.92 26.75 1.53
N SER A 123 -0.48 27.65 2.40
CA SER A 123 -1.29 28.70 3.03
C SER A 123 -1.76 29.83 2.08
N SER A 124 -1.52 29.71 0.78
CA SER A 124 -1.61 30.81 -0.19
C SER A 124 -3.03 31.30 -0.50
N ASN A 125 -4.10 30.70 0.05
CA ASN A 125 -5.48 31.14 -0.17
C ASN A 125 -6.13 31.90 1.00
N ARG A 126 -5.38 32.27 2.05
CA ARG A 126 -5.94 33.07 3.17
C ARG A 126 -6.22 34.55 2.82
N GLN A 127 -5.82 35.04 1.64
CA GLN A 127 -5.90 36.47 1.31
C GLN A 127 -7.15 36.95 0.53
N LYS A 128 -8.08 36.07 0.12
CA LYS A 128 -9.26 36.50 -0.67
C LYS A 128 -10.56 36.68 0.11
N LEU A 129 -10.53 36.73 1.44
CA LEU A 129 -11.75 36.95 2.26
C LEU A 129 -11.73 38.23 3.13
N ARG A 130 -10.88 39.20 2.82
CA ARG A 130 -10.89 40.51 3.47
C ARG A 130 -10.87 41.62 2.43
N ARG A 131 -12.06 41.96 1.89
CA ARG A 131 -12.44 43.29 1.38
C ARG A 131 -13.83 43.22 0.73
N ARG A 132 -14.87 43.16 1.57
CA ARG A 132 -16.13 43.85 1.32
C ARG A 132 -16.60 44.44 2.65
N ILE A 133 -16.00 45.58 2.99
CA ILE A 133 -16.65 46.58 3.82
C ILE A 133 -16.97 47.69 2.84
N TYR A 134 -18.25 47.87 2.52
CA TYR A 134 -18.75 49.11 1.92
C TYR A 134 -19.72 49.71 2.93
N PRO A 135 -19.58 51.00 3.30
CA PRO A 135 -20.70 51.77 3.83
C PRO A 135 -21.75 52.03 2.74
#